data_AF-A0A257ZLE5-F1
#
_entry.id   AF-A0A257ZLE5-F1
#
_cell.length_a   1.000
_cell.length_b   1.000
_cell.length_c   1.000
_cell.angle_alpha   90.00
_cell.angle_beta   90.00
_cell.angle_gamma   90.00
#
_symmetry.space_group_name_H-M   'P 1'
#
loop_
_entity.id
_entity.type
_entity.pdbx_description
1 polymer ?
#
loop_
_entity_poly.entity_id
_entity_poly.type
_entity_poly.pdbx_seq_one_letter_code
_entity_poly.pdbx_strand_id
1 'polypeptide(L)'
;MLGATFFMKGSVCEVPVRLEFQVQGAAKSIVLTCEKEVSLTEAWRELGKALENTAGFGLPDIPEGPWTQILDAKLILSAWLTAGDAGGRGMSAYVGMDFSSPLHIGGTKTWGDISITLEPDIGILGVYIAYDPQEGGVDVRCKVLTPTTPSGSPDGLADGSPTPPFSKMVSFPPPLPAQNSVSAFKLKYLGIGQRVGPEVVVHGDDPMAEIFEILETQLTGNDPREVLTRLARTFYHPDRDWFIAAHLLMRGWDLKVLFNDPTMYGLEISAPRSSPPDFFSGFLFEILYQKLGPNLGVYFGRIDLPTNLRRIPLNGFILILPNFSAWIYTNGDFRINVGWPLGDNSIGIQMDVLMGRGGFYFARLRTGDDPGALPSVNYNPILAFGIGLSVSASVSADAGVLSASLSVSVSATLQGLLAWKGTQSGGSASIASIPDHYWFAGTAGLSILLQGSVNFVVIKASISVSLTANVDVAFETGYSTLIAASATVDVSASVNACWRRTGWKRTG
;
A
#
# COMPACT_ATOMS: atom_id res chain seq x y z
N MET A 1 -39.93 -8.09 -39.66
CA MET A 1 -38.50 -8.24 -40.02
C MET A 1 -38.09 -9.65 -39.65
N LEU A 2 -37.74 -10.48 -40.63
CA LEU A 2 -37.09 -11.77 -40.36
C LEU A 2 -35.64 -11.48 -39.94
N GLY A 3 -35.24 -11.97 -38.76
CA GLY A 3 -33.82 -12.05 -38.40
C GLY A 3 -33.21 -13.31 -39.01
N ALA A 4 -32.02 -13.20 -39.58
CA ALA A 4 -31.26 -14.35 -40.07
C ALA A 4 -29.98 -14.49 -39.23
N THR A 5 -29.74 -15.71 -38.75
CA THR A 5 -28.51 -16.08 -38.05
C THR A 5 -27.75 -17.11 -38.89
N PHE A 6 -26.50 -16.84 -39.18
CA PHE A 6 -25.61 -17.75 -39.91
C PHE A 6 -24.51 -18.24 -38.98
N PHE A 7 -24.22 -19.54 -39.04
CA PHE A 7 -23.15 -20.16 -38.27
C PHE A 7 -22.06 -20.68 -39.19
N MET A 8 -20.82 -20.40 -38.85
CA MET A 8 -19.64 -21.01 -39.46
C MET A 8 -18.75 -21.58 -38.37
N LYS A 9 -18.15 -22.74 -38.64
CA LYS A 9 -17.12 -23.34 -37.80
C LYS A 9 -15.78 -23.21 -38.48
N GLY A 10 -14.75 -22.90 -37.72
CA GLY A 10 -13.39 -22.80 -38.20
C GLY A 10 -12.39 -22.92 -37.06
N SER A 11 -11.16 -22.52 -37.31
CA SER A 11 -10.12 -22.44 -36.29
C SER A 11 -9.36 -21.12 -36.41
N VAL A 12 -9.05 -20.50 -35.29
CA VAL A 12 -8.15 -19.33 -35.19
C VAL A 12 -6.96 -19.75 -34.35
N CYS A 13 -5.75 -19.68 -34.90
CA CYS A 13 -4.53 -20.15 -34.23
C CYS A 13 -4.68 -21.58 -33.67
N GLU A 14 -5.18 -22.51 -34.48
CA GLU A 14 -5.47 -23.93 -34.13
C GLU A 14 -6.57 -24.14 -33.06
N VAL A 15 -7.09 -23.08 -32.45
CA VAL A 15 -8.24 -23.15 -31.53
C VAL A 15 -9.53 -23.22 -32.33
N PRO A 16 -10.38 -24.26 -32.15
CA PRO A 16 -11.66 -24.36 -32.83
C PRO A 16 -12.60 -23.24 -32.34
N VAL A 17 -13.12 -22.48 -33.29
CA VAL A 17 -14.02 -21.35 -33.04
C VAL A 17 -15.31 -21.51 -33.81
N ARG A 18 -16.39 -21.04 -33.20
CA ARG A 18 -17.66 -20.80 -33.86
C ARG A 18 -17.77 -19.32 -34.14
N LEU A 19 -18.08 -19.00 -35.39
CA LEU A 19 -18.42 -17.66 -35.81
C LEU A 19 -19.93 -17.62 -36.09
N GLU A 20 -20.61 -16.67 -35.48
CA GLU A 20 -22.02 -16.41 -35.64
C GLU A 20 -22.23 -15.00 -36.19
N PHE A 21 -22.99 -14.90 -37.28
CA PHE A 21 -23.43 -13.63 -37.86
C PHE A 21 -24.92 -13.48 -37.60
N GLN A 22 -25.31 -12.45 -36.86
CA GLN A 22 -26.72 -12.11 -36.66
C GLN A 22 -27.07 -10.85 -37.42
N VAL A 23 -28.16 -10.93 -38.20
CA VAL A 23 -28.77 -9.78 -38.85
C VAL A 23 -30.19 -9.65 -38.32
N GLN A 24 -30.42 -8.73 -37.38
CA GLN A 24 -31.74 -8.46 -36.81
C GLN A 24 -32.11 -6.98 -37.02
N GLY A 25 -32.92 -6.71 -38.03
CA GLY A 25 -33.26 -5.34 -38.43
C GLY A 25 -32.03 -4.57 -38.93
N ALA A 26 -31.76 -3.39 -38.35
CA ALA A 26 -30.61 -2.56 -38.71
C ALA A 26 -29.29 -2.98 -38.00
N ALA A 27 -29.39 -3.75 -36.90
CA ALA A 27 -28.23 -4.20 -36.14
C ALA A 27 -27.62 -5.45 -36.79
N LYS A 28 -26.32 -5.39 -37.05
CA LYS A 28 -25.51 -6.51 -37.53
C LYS A 28 -24.44 -6.80 -36.48
N SER A 29 -24.42 -8.02 -35.96
CA SER A 29 -23.38 -8.45 -35.02
C SER A 29 -22.62 -9.67 -35.53
N ILE A 30 -21.34 -9.70 -35.19
CA ILE A 30 -20.42 -10.81 -35.42
C ILE A 30 -19.99 -11.30 -34.05
N VAL A 31 -20.18 -12.59 -33.79
CA VAL A 31 -19.78 -13.24 -32.55
C VAL A 31 -18.77 -14.33 -32.89
N LEU A 32 -17.61 -14.27 -32.27
CA LEU A 32 -16.62 -15.34 -32.29
C LEU A 32 -16.60 -15.98 -30.90
N THR A 33 -16.64 -17.30 -30.81
CA THR A 33 -16.56 -18.02 -29.53
C THR A 33 -15.73 -19.27 -29.68
N CYS A 34 -14.79 -19.50 -28.76
CA CYS A 34 -14.05 -20.76 -28.71
C CYS A 34 -14.98 -21.93 -28.38
N GLU A 35 -14.89 -23.02 -29.16
CA GLU A 35 -15.68 -24.23 -28.91
C GLU A 35 -15.05 -25.14 -27.84
N LYS A 36 -13.81 -24.85 -27.43
CA LYS A 36 -13.09 -25.55 -26.38
C LYS A 36 -12.59 -24.59 -25.32
N GLU A 37 -12.46 -25.11 -24.11
CA GLU A 37 -11.73 -24.45 -23.04
C GLU A 37 -10.28 -24.28 -23.46
N VAL A 38 -9.75 -23.07 -23.30
CA VAL A 38 -8.34 -22.73 -23.53
C VAL A 38 -7.83 -22.14 -22.22
N SER A 39 -6.52 -22.15 -21.95
CA SER A 39 -5.95 -21.33 -20.88
C SER A 39 -5.39 -20.01 -21.40
N LEU A 40 -5.14 -19.02 -20.53
CA LEU A 40 -4.44 -17.79 -20.96
C LEU A 40 -3.04 -18.12 -21.47
N THR A 41 -2.36 -19.09 -20.84
CA THR A 41 -1.04 -19.57 -21.26
C THR A 41 -1.08 -20.15 -22.67
N GLU A 42 -2.08 -21.00 -22.96
CA GLU A 42 -2.23 -21.62 -24.27
C GLU A 42 -2.60 -20.60 -25.33
N ALA A 43 -3.56 -19.71 -25.04
CA ALA A 43 -3.94 -18.63 -25.95
C ALA A 43 -2.76 -17.69 -26.26
N TRP A 44 -1.97 -17.34 -25.26
CA TRP A 44 -0.77 -16.50 -25.40
C TRP A 44 0.29 -17.16 -26.27
N ARG A 45 0.55 -18.46 -26.05
CA ARG A 45 1.50 -19.24 -26.85
C ARG A 45 1.07 -19.35 -28.31
N GLU A 46 -0.20 -19.68 -28.57
CA GLU A 46 -0.69 -19.82 -29.95
C GLU A 46 -0.73 -18.47 -30.68
N LEU A 47 -1.05 -17.37 -29.98
CA LEU A 47 -0.91 -16.01 -30.52
C LEU A 47 0.55 -15.67 -30.82
N GLY A 48 1.48 -16.03 -29.92
CA GLY A 48 2.91 -15.84 -30.12
C GLY A 48 3.43 -16.54 -31.37
N LYS A 49 3.08 -17.81 -31.56
CA LYS A 49 3.40 -18.57 -32.78
C LYS A 49 2.81 -17.93 -34.03
N ALA A 50 1.55 -17.48 -33.98
CA ALA A 50 0.90 -16.84 -35.11
C ALA A 50 1.57 -15.51 -35.49
N LEU A 51 1.98 -14.71 -34.50
CA LEU A 51 2.73 -13.47 -34.70
C LEU A 51 4.13 -13.72 -35.24
N GLU A 52 4.82 -14.75 -34.76
CA GLU A 52 6.13 -15.14 -35.28
C GLU A 52 6.03 -15.53 -36.76
N ASN A 53 5.03 -16.35 -37.10
CA ASN A 53 4.77 -16.79 -38.48
C ASN A 53 4.33 -15.66 -39.41
N THR A 54 3.62 -14.64 -38.91
CA THR A 54 3.02 -13.59 -39.75
C THR A 54 3.84 -12.31 -39.80
N ALA A 55 4.44 -11.92 -38.68
CA ALA A 55 5.08 -10.62 -38.48
C ALA A 55 6.57 -10.73 -38.09
N GLY A 56 7.11 -11.95 -37.94
CA GLY A 56 8.54 -12.19 -37.69
C GLY A 56 9.00 -11.89 -36.26
N PHE A 57 8.08 -11.71 -35.31
CA PHE A 57 8.38 -11.54 -33.90
C PHE A 57 7.42 -12.35 -33.03
N GLY A 58 7.94 -12.98 -31.98
CA GLY A 58 7.14 -13.73 -31.01
C GLY A 58 6.66 -12.89 -29.83
N LEU A 59 5.72 -13.45 -29.07
CA LEU A 59 5.40 -12.95 -27.74
C LEU A 59 6.40 -13.52 -26.71
N PRO A 60 6.71 -12.78 -25.64
CA PRO A 60 7.59 -13.27 -24.57
C PRO A 60 6.97 -14.47 -23.87
N ASP A 61 7.79 -15.43 -23.45
CA ASP A 61 7.33 -16.56 -22.66
C ASP A 61 6.78 -16.10 -21.30
N ILE A 62 5.71 -16.77 -20.84
CA ILE A 62 5.17 -16.59 -19.50
C ILE A 62 5.94 -17.55 -18.58
N PRO A 63 6.74 -17.05 -17.62
CA PRO A 63 7.49 -17.92 -16.72
C PRO A 63 6.57 -18.71 -15.79
N GLU A 64 6.94 -19.97 -15.49
CA GLU A 64 6.26 -20.78 -14.49
C GLU A 64 6.41 -20.14 -13.10
N GLY A 65 5.32 -20.07 -12.34
CA GLY A 65 5.33 -19.40 -11.04
C GLY A 65 4.07 -19.63 -10.21
N PRO A 66 3.96 -18.98 -9.04
CA PRO A 66 2.80 -19.13 -8.15
C PRO A 66 1.47 -18.74 -8.82
N TRP A 67 1.51 -17.98 -9.90
CA TRP A 67 0.35 -17.51 -10.67
C TRP A 67 -0.03 -18.42 -11.85
N THR A 68 0.71 -19.51 -12.09
CA THR A 68 0.38 -20.51 -13.11
C THR A 68 -1.04 -21.05 -12.93
N GLN A 69 -1.54 -21.17 -11.69
CA GLN A 69 -2.93 -21.60 -11.44
C GLN A 69 -4.00 -20.66 -12.01
N ILE A 70 -3.72 -19.35 -12.07
CA ILE A 70 -4.64 -18.36 -12.65
C ILE A 70 -4.50 -18.35 -14.17
N LEU A 71 -3.28 -18.45 -14.68
CA LEU A 71 -2.99 -18.42 -16.12
C LEU A 71 -3.43 -19.70 -16.83
N ASP A 72 -3.38 -20.83 -16.11
CA ASP A 72 -3.88 -22.13 -16.56
C ASP A 72 -5.36 -22.34 -16.22
N ALA A 73 -6.04 -21.32 -15.68
CA ALA A 73 -7.48 -21.37 -15.51
C ALA A 73 -8.14 -21.59 -16.87
N LYS A 74 -8.99 -22.62 -16.93
CA LYS A 74 -9.71 -22.97 -18.14
C LYS A 74 -10.80 -21.94 -18.40
N LEU A 75 -10.78 -21.36 -19.59
CA LEU A 75 -11.70 -20.30 -19.97
C LEU A 75 -12.21 -20.45 -21.40
N ILE A 76 -13.39 -19.89 -21.64
CA ILE A 76 -14.02 -19.77 -22.95
C ILE A 76 -13.86 -18.32 -23.38
N LEU A 77 -13.10 -18.10 -24.46
CA LEU A 77 -12.96 -16.78 -25.07
C LEU A 77 -14.11 -16.51 -26.02
N SER A 78 -14.63 -15.29 -25.96
CA SER A 78 -15.60 -14.77 -26.91
C SER A 78 -15.23 -13.36 -27.33
N ALA A 79 -15.59 -12.99 -28.56
CA ALA A 79 -15.50 -11.63 -29.05
C ALA A 79 -16.78 -11.28 -29.81
N TRP A 80 -17.30 -10.09 -29.57
CA TRP A 80 -18.51 -9.59 -30.18
C TRP A 80 -18.22 -8.24 -30.84
N LEU A 81 -18.62 -8.08 -32.09
CA LEU A 81 -18.58 -6.81 -32.81
C LEU A 81 -19.99 -6.47 -33.24
N THR A 82 -20.45 -5.26 -32.93
CA THR A 82 -21.75 -4.76 -33.41
C THR A 82 -21.51 -3.54 -34.29
N ALA A 83 -22.02 -3.61 -35.52
CA ALA A 83 -21.87 -2.53 -36.49
C ALA A 83 -22.63 -1.28 -36.03
N GLY A 84 -22.01 -0.12 -36.28
CA GLY A 84 -22.67 1.17 -36.15
C GLY A 84 -23.84 1.34 -37.13
N ASP A 85 -24.71 2.31 -36.86
CA ASP A 85 -25.86 2.61 -37.71
C ASP A 85 -25.78 4.02 -38.34
N ALA A 86 -26.65 4.25 -39.33
CA ALA A 86 -26.75 5.53 -40.04
C ALA A 86 -27.23 6.69 -39.15
N GLY A 87 -27.65 6.42 -37.91
CA GLY A 87 -28.06 7.40 -36.90
C GLY A 87 -26.89 7.96 -36.09
N GLY A 88 -25.65 7.60 -36.41
CA GLY A 88 -24.45 8.06 -35.72
C GLY A 88 -24.00 7.19 -34.56
N ARG A 89 -24.57 5.98 -34.39
CA ARG A 89 -23.99 4.99 -33.48
C ARG A 89 -22.67 4.48 -34.06
N GLY A 90 -21.58 4.66 -33.31
CA GLY A 90 -20.30 4.05 -33.65
C GLY A 90 -20.32 2.53 -33.44
N MET A 91 -19.33 1.84 -34.01
CA MET A 91 -19.15 0.40 -33.81
C MET A 91 -18.85 0.11 -32.32
N SER A 92 -19.50 -0.91 -31.76
CA SER A 92 -19.16 -1.42 -30.43
C SER A 92 -18.45 -2.76 -30.52
N ALA A 93 -17.52 -2.99 -29.60
CA ALA A 93 -16.69 -4.18 -29.54
C ALA A 93 -16.67 -4.72 -28.12
N TYR A 94 -16.71 -6.02 -27.96
CA TYR A 94 -16.68 -6.69 -26.67
C TYR A 94 -15.79 -7.92 -26.77
N VAL A 95 -15.01 -8.20 -25.73
CA VAL A 95 -14.21 -9.41 -25.55
C VAL A 95 -14.59 -10.00 -24.21
N GLY A 96 -14.99 -11.27 -24.18
CA GLY A 96 -15.35 -12.00 -22.98
C GLY A 96 -14.37 -13.14 -22.69
N MET A 97 -14.03 -13.30 -21.42
CA MET A 97 -13.25 -14.39 -20.86
C MET A 97 -14.09 -15.05 -19.77
N ASP A 98 -14.81 -16.12 -20.10
CA ASP A 98 -15.65 -16.86 -19.16
C ASP A 98 -14.83 -18.01 -18.54
N PHE A 99 -14.67 -18.05 -17.22
CA PHE A 99 -14.00 -19.15 -16.53
C PHE A 99 -14.91 -20.38 -16.46
N SER A 100 -14.38 -21.55 -16.83
CA SER A 100 -15.10 -22.84 -16.72
C SER A 100 -15.42 -23.21 -15.27
N SER A 101 -14.56 -22.77 -14.35
CA SER A 101 -14.75 -22.88 -12.90
C SER A 101 -14.51 -21.52 -12.27
N PRO A 102 -15.32 -21.09 -11.27
CA PRO A 102 -15.12 -19.79 -10.65
C PRO A 102 -13.71 -19.65 -10.06
N LEU A 103 -13.05 -18.53 -10.31
CA LEU A 103 -11.84 -18.16 -9.59
C LEU A 103 -12.26 -17.58 -8.23
N HIS A 104 -11.95 -18.30 -7.15
CA HIS A 104 -12.35 -17.90 -5.81
C HIS A 104 -11.36 -16.90 -5.19
N ILE A 105 -11.87 -15.76 -4.74
CA ILE A 105 -11.19 -14.82 -3.84
C ILE A 105 -11.85 -14.98 -2.47
N GLY A 106 -11.22 -15.74 -1.58
CA GLY A 106 -11.79 -16.14 -0.31
C GLY A 106 -11.88 -17.65 -0.14
N GLY A 107 -12.72 -18.08 0.81
CA GLY A 107 -12.95 -19.47 1.15
C GLY A 107 -11.95 -20.04 2.14
N THR A 108 -12.11 -21.32 2.45
CA THR A 108 -11.23 -22.07 3.35
C THR A 108 -10.14 -22.78 2.55
N LYS A 109 -8.88 -22.50 2.87
CA LYS A 109 -7.71 -23.23 2.36
C LYS A 109 -6.95 -23.85 3.53
N THR A 110 -6.55 -25.10 3.34
CA THR A 110 -5.84 -25.87 4.36
C THR A 110 -4.44 -26.23 3.85
N TRP A 111 -3.42 -25.90 4.63
CA TRP A 111 -2.02 -26.24 4.40
C TRP A 111 -1.49 -27.02 5.61
N GLY A 112 -1.38 -28.34 5.45
CA GLY A 112 -1.07 -29.22 6.59
C GLY A 112 -2.16 -29.12 7.66
N ASP A 113 -1.76 -28.80 8.89
CA ASP A 113 -2.67 -28.65 10.04
C ASP A 113 -3.26 -27.23 10.18
N ILE A 114 -2.86 -26.28 9.32
CA ILE A 114 -3.30 -24.89 9.39
C ILE A 114 -4.40 -24.65 8.35
N SER A 115 -5.58 -24.23 8.80
CA SER A 115 -6.69 -23.84 7.94
C SER A 115 -6.93 -22.33 8.03
N ILE A 116 -6.83 -21.63 6.90
CA ILE A 116 -7.12 -20.20 6.77
C ILE A 116 -8.45 -20.07 6.03
N THR A 117 -9.43 -19.43 6.66
CA THR A 117 -10.72 -19.10 6.05
C THR A 117 -10.81 -17.60 5.83
N LEU A 118 -10.98 -17.18 4.58
CA LEU A 118 -11.17 -15.79 4.19
C LEU A 118 -12.61 -15.57 3.72
N GLU A 119 -13.41 -14.84 4.48
CA GLU A 119 -14.80 -14.49 4.13
C GLU A 119 -14.91 -13.00 3.76
N PRO A 120 -15.72 -12.62 2.76
CA PRO A 120 -16.59 -13.47 1.93
C PRO A 120 -15.83 -14.29 0.87
N ASP A 121 -16.31 -15.50 0.56
CA ASP A 121 -15.88 -16.25 -0.62
C ASP A 121 -16.55 -15.70 -1.88
N ILE A 122 -15.79 -14.99 -2.71
CA ILE A 122 -16.28 -14.37 -3.95
C ILE A 122 -15.77 -15.20 -5.13
N GLY A 123 -16.68 -15.80 -5.90
CA GLY A 123 -16.31 -16.48 -7.15
C GLY A 123 -16.31 -15.52 -8.33
N ILE A 124 -15.25 -15.49 -9.12
CA ILE A 124 -15.19 -14.76 -10.40
C ILE A 124 -15.49 -15.75 -11.52
N LEU A 125 -16.58 -15.51 -12.26
CA LEU A 125 -17.06 -16.35 -13.36
C LEU A 125 -16.57 -15.88 -14.73
N GLY A 126 -16.22 -14.60 -14.88
CA GLY A 126 -15.67 -14.11 -16.14
C GLY A 126 -15.35 -12.63 -16.12
N VAL A 127 -14.49 -12.22 -17.04
CA VAL A 127 -14.09 -10.82 -17.25
C VAL A 127 -14.40 -10.43 -18.69
N TYR A 128 -14.96 -9.24 -18.88
CA TYR A 128 -15.39 -8.72 -20.17
C TYR A 128 -14.81 -7.34 -20.37
N ILE A 129 -14.27 -7.05 -21.55
CA ILE A 129 -13.80 -5.74 -21.95
C ILE A 129 -14.69 -5.28 -23.10
N ALA A 130 -15.29 -4.12 -22.97
CA ALA A 130 -16.22 -3.53 -23.91
C ALA A 130 -15.69 -2.17 -24.37
N TYR A 131 -16.04 -1.79 -25.58
CA TYR A 131 -15.97 -0.43 -26.08
C TYR A 131 -17.32 -0.09 -26.69
N ASP A 132 -18.01 0.88 -26.09
CA ASP A 132 -19.24 1.44 -26.64
C ASP A 132 -19.14 2.97 -26.64
N PRO A 133 -19.06 3.62 -27.82
CA PRO A 133 -18.93 5.07 -27.92
C PRO A 133 -20.17 5.83 -27.39
N GLN A 134 -21.31 5.16 -27.19
CA GLN A 134 -22.52 5.77 -26.61
C GLN A 134 -22.60 5.62 -25.09
N GLU A 135 -21.96 4.59 -24.51
CA GLU A 135 -21.88 4.36 -23.05
C GLU A 135 -20.62 4.96 -22.41
N GLY A 136 -19.91 5.86 -23.11
CA GLY A 136 -18.75 6.57 -22.57
C GLY A 136 -17.39 5.94 -22.88
N GLY A 137 -17.33 4.95 -23.79
CA GLY A 137 -16.08 4.40 -24.31
C GLY A 137 -15.75 3.01 -23.76
N VAL A 138 -14.52 2.82 -23.26
CA VAL A 138 -14.05 1.53 -22.74
C VAL A 138 -14.73 1.23 -21.40
N ASP A 139 -15.32 0.05 -21.28
CA ASP A 139 -15.91 -0.47 -20.05
C ASP A 139 -15.33 -1.86 -19.77
N VAL A 140 -15.03 -2.17 -18.51
CA VAL A 140 -14.54 -3.49 -18.11
C VAL A 140 -15.58 -4.04 -17.14
N ARG A 141 -16.13 -5.22 -17.39
CA ARG A 141 -17.12 -5.87 -16.52
C ARG A 141 -16.57 -7.19 -16.00
N CYS A 142 -16.99 -7.59 -14.82
CA CYS A 142 -16.72 -8.90 -14.26
C CYS A 142 -18.06 -9.55 -13.88
N LYS A 143 -18.21 -10.84 -14.14
CA LYS A 143 -19.34 -11.63 -13.64
C LYS A 143 -18.90 -12.30 -12.36
N VAL A 144 -19.52 -11.94 -11.25
CA VAL A 144 -19.20 -12.46 -9.92
C VAL A 144 -20.33 -13.33 -9.37
N LEU A 145 -19.98 -14.35 -8.62
CA LEU A 145 -20.83 -15.19 -7.81
C LEU A 145 -20.71 -14.70 -6.36
N THR A 146 -21.78 -14.13 -5.82
CA THR A 146 -21.78 -13.65 -4.43
C THR A 146 -22.18 -14.75 -3.46
N PRO A 147 -21.56 -14.84 -2.27
CA PRO A 147 -21.92 -15.85 -1.29
C PRO A 147 -23.31 -15.59 -0.70
N THR A 148 -23.93 -16.67 -0.25
CA THR A 148 -25.29 -16.69 0.29
C THR A 148 -25.21 -16.49 1.79
N THR A 149 -25.71 -15.37 2.31
CA THR A 149 -25.97 -15.27 3.75
C THR A 149 -27.32 -15.92 4.08
N PRO A 150 -27.43 -16.71 5.17
CA PRO A 150 -28.72 -17.02 5.75
C PRO A 150 -29.42 -15.71 6.09
N SER A 151 -30.70 -15.55 5.70
CA SER A 151 -31.45 -14.34 6.06
C SER A 151 -31.67 -14.32 7.58
N GLY A 152 -30.87 -13.58 8.33
CA GLY A 152 -31.05 -13.36 9.76
C GLY A 152 -31.43 -11.92 10.04
N SER A 153 -32.62 -11.70 10.62
CA SER A 153 -32.97 -10.44 11.27
C SER A 153 -32.01 -10.12 12.43
N PRO A 154 -31.84 -8.86 12.85
CA PRO A 154 -30.92 -8.46 13.92
C PRO A 154 -31.16 -9.14 15.29
N ASP A 155 -32.32 -9.76 15.48
CA ASP A 155 -32.78 -10.29 16.77
C ASP A 155 -32.63 -11.83 16.94
N GLY A 156 -31.81 -12.48 16.12
CA GLY A 156 -31.36 -13.86 16.39
C GLY A 156 -32.42 -14.98 16.28
N LEU A 157 -33.57 -14.71 15.67
CA LEU A 157 -34.63 -15.69 15.43
C LEU A 157 -35.07 -15.66 13.96
N ALA A 158 -34.42 -16.45 13.08
CA ALA A 158 -34.99 -16.79 11.78
C ALA A 158 -34.41 -18.10 11.19
N ASP A 159 -35.33 -19.01 10.91
CA ASP A 159 -35.23 -20.32 10.23
C ASP A 159 -35.20 -20.16 8.69
N GLY A 160 -34.27 -19.36 8.17
CA GLY A 160 -34.16 -19.10 6.73
C GLY A 160 -33.12 -19.99 6.06
N SER A 161 -33.55 -20.87 5.14
CA SER A 161 -32.64 -21.58 4.24
C SER A 161 -31.80 -20.58 3.42
N PRO A 162 -30.48 -20.81 3.22
CA PRO A 162 -29.65 -19.90 2.44
C PRO A 162 -30.23 -19.71 1.03
N THR A 163 -30.34 -18.44 0.59
CA THR A 163 -30.77 -18.11 -0.78
C THR A 163 -29.79 -18.77 -1.77
N PRO A 164 -30.19 -19.30 -2.94
CA PRO A 164 -29.24 -19.83 -3.92
C PRO A 164 -28.21 -18.77 -4.36
N PRO A 165 -26.94 -19.15 -4.60
CA PRO A 165 -25.94 -18.21 -5.09
C PRO A 165 -26.37 -17.69 -6.47
N PHE A 166 -26.34 -16.37 -6.65
CA PHE A 166 -26.70 -15.74 -7.92
C PHE A 166 -25.49 -15.03 -8.52
N SER A 167 -25.37 -15.07 -9.84
CA SER A 167 -24.32 -14.35 -10.55
C SER A 167 -24.76 -12.92 -10.87
N LYS A 168 -23.89 -11.93 -10.69
CA LYS A 168 -24.14 -10.52 -11.04
C LYS A 168 -23.00 -9.98 -11.90
N MET A 169 -23.34 -9.24 -12.95
CA MET A 169 -22.37 -8.44 -13.71
C MET A 169 -22.07 -7.15 -12.95
N VAL A 170 -20.78 -6.84 -12.82
CA VAL A 170 -20.26 -5.66 -12.14
C VAL A 170 -19.29 -4.92 -13.05
N SER A 171 -19.46 -3.61 -13.25
CA SER A 171 -18.53 -2.76 -14.01
C SER A 171 -17.30 -2.40 -13.18
N PHE A 172 -16.17 -2.20 -13.82
CA PHE A 172 -14.91 -1.75 -13.24
C PHE A 172 -14.91 -0.22 -13.06
N PRO A 173 -14.36 0.30 -11.95
CA PRO A 173 -13.96 -0.47 -10.77
C PRO A 173 -15.19 -1.16 -10.17
N PRO A 174 -15.10 -2.48 -9.82
CA PRO A 174 -16.25 -3.24 -9.31
C PRO A 174 -16.94 -2.40 -8.24
N PRO A 175 -18.27 -2.24 -8.28
CA PRO A 175 -18.98 -1.51 -7.26
C PRO A 175 -18.66 -2.24 -5.98
N LEU A 176 -17.90 -1.57 -5.10
CA LEU A 176 -17.55 -2.12 -3.81
C LEU A 176 -18.87 -2.58 -3.17
N PRO A 177 -18.96 -3.85 -2.70
CA PRO A 177 -20.14 -4.30 -1.98
C PRO A 177 -20.50 -3.24 -0.96
N ALA A 178 -21.79 -2.91 -0.80
CA ALA A 178 -22.21 -1.82 0.08
C ALA A 178 -21.49 -1.93 1.43
N GLN A 179 -20.41 -1.15 1.61
CA GLN A 179 -19.44 -1.33 2.70
C GLN A 179 -20.05 -1.00 4.07
N ASN A 180 -21.25 -0.45 4.03
CA ASN A 180 -22.11 -0.12 5.15
C ASN A 180 -22.81 -1.36 5.73
N SER A 181 -22.82 -2.48 4.99
CA SER A 181 -23.59 -3.70 5.33
C SER A 181 -22.75 -4.74 6.08
N VAL A 182 -21.42 -4.62 6.05
CA VAL A 182 -20.50 -5.56 6.71
C VAL A 182 -19.34 -4.77 7.32
N SER A 183 -19.43 -4.40 8.59
CA SER A 183 -18.35 -3.71 9.32
C SER A 183 -17.05 -4.53 9.39
N ALA A 184 -17.14 -5.82 9.09
CA ALA A 184 -16.06 -6.79 9.16
C ALA A 184 -15.14 -6.83 7.94
N PHE A 185 -15.46 -6.21 6.79
CA PHE A 185 -14.59 -6.26 5.61
C PHE A 185 -14.73 -5.03 4.72
N LYS A 186 -13.60 -4.42 4.32
CA LYS A 186 -13.52 -3.37 3.31
C LYS A 186 -12.32 -3.61 2.41
N LEU A 187 -12.55 -3.70 1.11
CA LEU A 187 -11.49 -3.62 0.10
C LEU A 187 -11.23 -2.15 -0.21
N LYS A 188 -10.00 -1.67 0.03
CA LYS A 188 -9.58 -0.31 -0.32
C LYS A 188 -8.88 -0.28 -1.69
N TYR A 189 -8.05 -1.29 -1.96
CA TYR A 189 -7.32 -1.40 -3.22
C TYR A 189 -7.13 -2.85 -3.65
N LEU A 190 -7.28 -3.12 -4.95
CA LEU A 190 -6.85 -4.35 -5.61
C LEU A 190 -6.31 -4.00 -6.99
N GLY A 191 -5.06 -4.34 -7.25
CA GLY A 191 -4.40 -4.17 -8.54
C GLY A 191 -3.69 -5.45 -8.94
N ILE A 192 -3.83 -5.84 -10.20
CA ILE A 192 -3.16 -7.00 -10.80
C ILE A 192 -2.78 -6.61 -12.22
N GLY A 193 -1.57 -6.93 -12.64
CA GLY A 193 -1.16 -6.81 -14.03
C GLY A 193 0.23 -7.32 -14.30
N GLN A 194 0.55 -7.45 -15.58
CA GLN A 194 1.87 -7.85 -16.06
C GLN A 194 2.55 -6.63 -16.69
N ARG A 195 3.87 -6.45 -16.47
CA ARG A 195 4.63 -5.29 -16.99
C ARG A 195 4.05 -3.94 -16.60
N VAL A 196 3.35 -3.89 -15.47
CA VAL A 196 2.77 -2.67 -14.91
C VAL A 196 3.14 -2.56 -13.44
N GLY A 197 3.05 -1.37 -12.85
CA GLY A 197 3.18 -1.17 -11.41
C GLY A 197 3.75 0.22 -11.08
N PRO A 198 3.67 0.65 -9.82
CA PRO A 198 4.19 1.95 -9.40
C PRO A 198 5.72 1.92 -9.35
N GLU A 199 6.39 3.04 -9.58
CA GLU A 199 7.81 3.15 -9.23
C GLU A 199 8.00 2.92 -7.73
N VAL A 200 9.03 2.15 -7.39
CA VAL A 200 9.33 1.80 -6.01
C VAL A 200 10.14 2.91 -5.37
N VAL A 201 9.70 3.39 -4.21
CA VAL A 201 10.49 4.32 -3.39
C VAL A 201 11.54 3.55 -2.60
N VAL A 202 12.80 3.98 -2.68
CA VAL A 202 13.97 3.20 -2.22
C VAL A 202 14.47 3.60 -0.83
N HIS A 203 13.96 4.69 -0.25
CA HIS A 203 14.53 5.30 0.96
C HIS A 203 13.50 5.87 1.96
N GLY A 204 12.22 5.50 1.85
CA GLY A 204 11.20 5.88 2.83
C GLY A 204 11.42 5.22 4.19
N ASP A 205 11.02 5.91 5.27
CA ASP A 205 10.95 5.31 6.62
C ASP A 205 9.84 4.24 6.72
N ASP A 206 8.86 4.29 5.80
CA ASP A 206 7.74 3.34 5.66
C ASP A 206 7.40 3.13 4.16
N PRO A 207 8.15 2.25 3.45
CA PRO A 207 7.99 2.05 2.01
C PRO A 207 6.62 1.49 1.61
N MET A 208 5.98 0.69 2.48
CA MET A 208 4.66 0.14 2.22
C MET A 208 3.58 1.22 2.24
N ALA A 209 3.61 2.13 3.22
CA ALA A 209 2.65 3.24 3.28
C ALA A 209 2.74 4.13 2.04
N GLU A 210 3.94 4.50 1.62
CA GLU A 210 4.17 5.38 0.47
C GLU A 210 3.67 4.76 -0.84
N ILE A 211 3.94 3.48 -1.08
CA ILE A 211 3.47 2.78 -2.28
C ILE A 211 1.95 2.70 -2.30
N PHE A 212 1.30 2.36 -1.19
CA PHE A 212 -0.15 2.26 -1.17
C PHE A 212 -0.84 3.62 -1.31
N GLU A 213 -0.23 4.70 -0.83
CA GLU A 213 -0.69 6.06 -1.12
C GLU A 213 -0.67 6.37 -2.62
N ILE A 214 0.41 5.99 -3.32
CA ILE A 214 0.50 6.10 -4.79
C ILE A 214 -0.60 5.28 -5.46
N LEU A 215 -0.77 4.01 -5.07
CA LEU A 215 -1.71 3.09 -5.69
C LEU A 215 -3.17 3.54 -5.54
N GLU A 216 -3.53 4.06 -4.37
CA GLU A 216 -4.90 4.49 -4.06
C GLU A 216 -5.28 5.83 -4.67
N THR A 217 -4.30 6.66 -5.04
CA THR A 217 -4.56 8.01 -5.53
C THR A 217 -4.34 8.15 -7.04
N GLN A 218 -3.37 7.43 -7.62
CA GLN A 218 -2.93 7.73 -8.98
C GLN A 218 -3.80 7.12 -10.09
N LEU A 219 -4.56 6.07 -9.85
CA LEU A 219 -5.48 5.50 -10.86
C LEU A 219 -6.95 5.85 -10.55
N THR A 220 -7.18 7.07 -10.07
CA THR A 220 -8.51 7.60 -9.79
C THR A 220 -8.95 8.55 -10.91
N GLY A 221 -10.18 8.39 -11.41
CA GLY A 221 -10.73 9.24 -12.46
C GLY A 221 -11.83 8.57 -13.28
N ASN A 222 -12.69 9.38 -13.90
CA ASN A 222 -13.81 8.91 -14.73
C ASN A 222 -13.53 9.05 -16.24
N ASP A 223 -12.40 9.65 -16.65
CA ASP A 223 -12.00 9.77 -18.06
C ASP A 223 -11.10 8.58 -18.45
N PRO A 224 -11.58 7.63 -19.27
CA PRO A 224 -10.80 6.47 -19.70
C PRO A 224 -9.51 6.85 -20.43
N ARG A 225 -9.49 7.98 -21.16
CA ARG A 225 -8.30 8.40 -21.91
C ARG A 225 -7.18 8.84 -20.98
N GLU A 226 -7.52 9.58 -19.92
CA GLU A 226 -6.55 10.01 -18.91
C GLU A 226 -5.99 8.80 -18.15
N VAL A 227 -6.86 7.88 -17.72
CA VAL A 227 -6.47 6.66 -17.01
C VAL A 227 -5.54 5.79 -17.88
N LEU A 228 -5.89 5.55 -19.15
CA LEU A 228 -5.06 4.78 -20.08
C LEU A 228 -3.72 5.47 -20.37
N THR A 229 -3.73 6.80 -20.51
CA THR A 229 -2.49 7.56 -20.73
C THR A 229 -1.55 7.44 -19.53
N ARG A 230 -2.11 7.52 -18.31
CA ARG A 230 -1.34 7.38 -17.06
C ARG A 230 -0.83 5.96 -16.87
N LEU A 231 -1.65 4.95 -17.16
CA LEU A 231 -1.23 3.54 -17.16
C LEU A 231 -0.05 3.32 -18.14
N ALA A 232 -0.18 3.79 -19.38
CA ALA A 232 0.84 3.58 -20.40
C ALA A 232 2.13 4.36 -20.19
N ARG A 233 2.07 5.55 -19.57
CA ARG A 233 3.25 6.42 -19.41
C ARG A 233 3.94 6.29 -18.06
N THR A 234 3.20 5.96 -17.01
CA THR A 234 3.70 6.03 -15.63
C THR A 234 3.74 4.66 -14.96
N PHE A 235 2.83 3.75 -15.33
CA PHE A 235 2.77 2.42 -14.72
C PHE A 235 3.34 1.32 -15.61
N TYR A 236 3.38 1.48 -16.92
CA TYR A 236 3.93 0.45 -17.82
C TYR A 236 5.45 0.42 -17.76
N HIS A 237 5.98 -0.73 -17.37
CA HIS A 237 7.40 -1.00 -17.25
C HIS A 237 7.70 -2.35 -17.92
N PRO A 238 8.34 -2.34 -19.11
CA PRO A 238 8.56 -3.56 -19.89
C PRO A 238 9.53 -4.55 -19.24
N ASP A 239 10.33 -4.08 -18.28
CA ASP A 239 11.31 -4.81 -17.48
C ASP A 239 10.70 -5.46 -16.22
N ARG A 240 9.41 -5.26 -15.96
CA ARG A 240 8.69 -5.90 -14.85
C ARG A 240 7.96 -7.15 -15.31
N ASP A 241 7.88 -8.10 -14.39
CA ASP A 241 7.16 -9.34 -14.63
C ASP A 241 5.70 -9.18 -14.19
N TRP A 242 5.43 -9.31 -12.90
CA TRP A 242 4.10 -9.27 -12.32
C TRP A 242 3.96 -8.21 -11.24
N PHE A 243 2.83 -7.52 -11.27
CA PHE A 243 2.41 -6.61 -10.23
C PHE A 243 1.07 -7.03 -9.65
N ILE A 244 1.03 -7.19 -8.34
CA ILE A 244 -0.14 -7.54 -7.55
C ILE A 244 -0.06 -6.74 -6.25
N ALA A 245 -1.12 -6.03 -5.94
CA ALA A 245 -1.23 -5.33 -4.68
C ALA A 245 -2.67 -5.35 -4.16
N ALA A 246 -2.82 -5.52 -2.85
CA ALA A 246 -4.11 -5.55 -2.18
C ALA A 246 -4.03 -4.82 -0.84
N HIS A 247 -5.04 -3.99 -0.54
CA HIS A 247 -5.23 -3.32 0.74
C HIS A 247 -6.65 -3.61 1.24
N LEU A 248 -6.71 -4.30 2.37
CA LEU A 248 -7.91 -4.91 2.93
C LEU A 248 -8.04 -4.50 4.40
N LEU A 249 -9.20 -3.99 4.79
CA LEU A 249 -9.58 -3.89 6.19
C LEU A 249 -10.48 -5.07 6.55
N MET A 250 -10.09 -5.91 7.50
CA MET A 250 -10.85 -7.08 7.92
C MET A 250 -10.99 -7.13 9.45
N ARG A 251 -12.22 -7.01 9.97
CA ARG A 251 -12.56 -7.09 11.41
C ARG A 251 -11.70 -6.18 12.29
N GLY A 252 -11.39 -4.98 11.79
CA GLY A 252 -10.54 -4.00 12.48
C GLY A 252 -9.03 -4.17 12.22
N TRP A 253 -8.61 -5.21 11.50
CA TRP A 253 -7.24 -5.36 11.03
C TRP A 253 -7.07 -4.73 9.65
N ASP A 254 -5.92 -4.13 9.42
CA ASP A 254 -5.50 -3.57 8.15
C ASP A 254 -4.39 -4.47 7.58
N LEU A 255 -4.60 -4.96 6.35
CA LEU A 255 -3.73 -5.92 5.67
C LEU A 255 -3.33 -5.33 4.32
N LYS A 256 -2.03 -5.21 4.09
CA LYS A 256 -1.47 -4.81 2.80
C LYS A 256 -0.53 -5.88 2.28
N VAL A 257 -0.69 -6.24 1.01
CA VAL A 257 0.15 -7.20 0.32
C VAL A 257 0.64 -6.57 -0.97
N LEU A 258 1.94 -6.62 -1.21
CA LEU A 258 2.59 -6.11 -2.42
C LEU A 258 3.49 -7.18 -3.03
N PHE A 259 3.35 -7.37 -4.33
CA PHE A 259 4.19 -8.20 -5.17
C PHE A 259 4.44 -7.40 -6.44
N ASN A 260 5.60 -6.77 -6.57
CA ASN A 260 5.99 -5.93 -7.69
C ASN A 260 7.31 -6.49 -8.26
N ASP A 261 7.21 -7.59 -8.98
CA ASP A 261 8.31 -8.43 -9.42
C ASP A 261 9.09 -7.79 -10.59
N PRO A 262 10.44 -7.74 -10.55
CA PRO A 262 11.37 -8.24 -9.52
C PRO A 262 11.84 -7.19 -8.50
N THR A 263 11.12 -6.07 -8.40
CA THR A 263 11.57 -4.87 -7.70
C THR A 263 11.32 -4.90 -6.19
N MET A 264 10.15 -5.34 -5.74
CA MET A 264 9.75 -5.24 -4.34
C MET A 264 8.60 -6.20 -3.98
N TYR A 265 8.61 -6.71 -2.76
CA TYR A 265 7.58 -7.59 -2.22
C TYR A 265 7.38 -7.26 -0.75
N GLY A 266 6.14 -7.15 -0.29
CA GLY A 266 5.85 -6.71 1.07
C GLY A 266 4.56 -7.28 1.62
N LEU A 267 4.54 -7.41 2.95
CA LEU A 267 3.38 -7.78 3.74
C LEU A 267 3.34 -6.87 4.97
N GLU A 268 2.22 -6.19 5.17
CA GLU A 268 1.93 -5.41 6.37
C GLU A 268 0.64 -5.92 7.01
N ILE A 269 0.68 -6.16 8.31
CA ILE A 269 -0.48 -6.49 9.14
C ILE A 269 -0.50 -5.49 10.28
N SER A 270 -1.54 -4.67 10.36
CA SER A 270 -1.66 -3.65 11.40
C SER A 270 -3.05 -3.60 12.02
N ALA A 271 -3.12 -3.07 13.24
CA ALA A 271 -4.38 -2.80 13.94
C ALA A 271 -4.41 -1.30 14.28
N PRO A 272 -5.35 -0.52 13.70
CA PRO A 272 -5.44 0.92 13.93
C PRO A 272 -5.55 1.24 15.42
N ARG A 273 -5.04 2.41 15.81
CA ARG A 273 -5.21 2.91 17.17
C ARG A 273 -6.68 3.22 17.45
N SER A 274 -7.27 2.51 18.39
CA SER A 274 -8.61 2.76 18.93
C SER A 274 -8.54 3.64 20.18
N SER A 275 -9.62 4.41 20.44
CA SER A 275 -9.81 5.19 21.66
C SER A 275 -11.20 4.87 22.25
N PRO A 276 -11.29 4.20 23.41
CA PRO A 276 -10.19 3.69 24.22
C PRO A 276 -9.41 2.55 23.51
N PRO A 277 -8.12 2.35 23.84
CA PRO A 277 -7.29 1.35 23.18
C PRO A 277 -7.69 -0.08 23.58
N ASP A 278 -8.04 -0.89 22.58
CA ASP A 278 -8.21 -2.35 22.73
C ASP A 278 -6.85 -3.09 22.87
N PHE A 279 -6.89 -4.43 22.90
CA PHE A 279 -5.70 -5.26 23.08
C PHE A 279 -4.66 -5.13 21.96
N PHE A 280 -5.10 -4.98 20.70
CA PHE A 280 -4.22 -4.91 19.53
C PHE A 280 -3.97 -3.47 19.06
N SER A 281 -4.63 -2.48 19.65
CA SER A 281 -4.54 -1.06 19.30
C SER A 281 -3.10 -0.58 19.12
N GLY A 282 -2.74 -0.23 17.88
CA GLY A 282 -1.41 0.26 17.51
C GLY A 282 -0.39 -0.83 17.16
N PHE A 283 -0.81 -2.08 17.01
CA PHE A 283 0.04 -3.15 16.48
C PHE A 283 0.38 -2.90 15.00
N LEU A 284 1.64 -3.17 14.63
CA LEU A 284 2.08 -3.25 13.25
C LEU A 284 3.16 -4.32 13.13
N PHE A 285 3.02 -5.18 12.14
CA PHE A 285 4.06 -6.09 11.68
C PHE A 285 4.23 -5.88 10.19
N GLU A 286 5.47 -5.61 9.78
CA GLU A 286 5.82 -5.40 8.39
C GLU A 286 7.06 -6.21 8.04
N ILE A 287 7.01 -6.87 6.89
CA ILE A 287 8.16 -7.51 6.27
C ILE A 287 8.19 -7.15 4.79
N LEU A 288 9.38 -6.82 4.32
CA LEU A 288 9.59 -6.29 2.99
C LEU A 288 10.91 -6.83 2.42
N TYR A 289 10.91 -7.17 1.13
CA TYR A 289 12.11 -7.33 0.34
C TYR A 289 12.10 -6.33 -0.80
N GLN A 290 13.25 -5.68 -1.02
CA GLN A 290 13.44 -4.75 -2.13
C GLN A 290 14.77 -5.03 -2.84
N LYS A 291 14.72 -5.05 -4.17
CA LYS A 291 15.90 -5.18 -5.02
C LYS A 291 16.47 -3.80 -5.30
N LEU A 292 17.74 -3.60 -4.93
CA LEU A 292 18.46 -2.33 -5.09
C LEU A 292 19.38 -2.33 -6.31
N GLY A 293 19.75 -3.51 -6.80
CA GLY A 293 20.57 -3.69 -7.99
C GLY A 293 20.63 -5.15 -8.41
N PRO A 294 21.44 -5.51 -9.42
CA PRO A 294 21.51 -6.87 -9.95
C PRO A 294 21.87 -7.92 -8.89
N ASN A 295 22.77 -7.58 -7.97
CA ASN A 295 23.31 -8.46 -6.92
C ASN A 295 23.06 -7.94 -5.50
N LEU A 296 22.21 -6.93 -5.34
CA LEU A 296 21.96 -6.28 -4.06
C LEU A 296 20.47 -6.16 -3.81
N GLY A 297 20.02 -6.67 -2.67
CA GLY A 297 18.70 -6.42 -2.14
C GLY A 297 18.76 -6.12 -0.65
N VAL A 298 17.63 -5.69 -0.11
CA VAL A 298 17.45 -5.39 1.31
C VAL A 298 16.17 -6.06 1.80
N TYR A 299 16.28 -6.73 2.94
CA TYR A 299 15.15 -7.19 3.73
C TYR A 299 14.90 -6.19 4.84
N PHE A 300 13.69 -5.64 4.89
CA PHE A 300 13.24 -4.78 5.96
C PHE A 300 12.20 -5.51 6.80
N GLY A 301 12.30 -5.34 8.12
CA GLY A 301 11.32 -5.84 9.07
C GLY A 301 11.05 -4.81 10.15
N ARG A 302 9.78 -4.65 10.52
CA ARG A 302 9.35 -3.76 11.60
C ARG A 302 8.29 -4.43 12.46
N ILE A 303 8.39 -4.20 13.76
CA ILE A 303 7.36 -4.59 14.72
C ILE A 303 7.08 -3.44 15.69
N ASP A 304 5.83 -3.01 15.68
CA ASP A 304 5.26 -2.10 16.66
C ASP A 304 4.34 -2.91 17.58
N LEU A 305 4.66 -2.90 18.87
CA LEU A 305 3.86 -3.61 19.86
C LEU A 305 2.58 -2.82 20.17
N PRO A 306 1.45 -3.49 20.51
CA PRO A 306 0.23 -2.82 20.90
C PRO A 306 0.45 -1.87 22.08
N THR A 307 -0.28 -0.76 22.08
CA THR A 307 -0.11 0.36 23.03
C THR A 307 -0.13 -0.11 24.50
N ASN A 308 -1.04 -1.04 24.82
CA ASN A 308 -1.18 -1.58 26.17
C ASN A 308 -0.07 -2.57 26.54
N LEU A 309 0.43 -3.37 25.59
CA LEU A 309 1.51 -4.34 25.84
C LEU A 309 2.87 -3.67 26.03
N ARG A 310 3.04 -2.46 25.50
CA ARG A 310 4.27 -1.69 25.69
C ARG A 310 4.42 -1.17 27.11
N ARG A 311 3.32 -0.97 27.84
CA ARG A 311 3.31 -0.29 29.15
C ARG A 311 3.39 -1.32 30.28
N ILE A 312 4.53 -1.39 30.94
CA ILE A 312 4.77 -2.25 32.09
C ILE A 312 4.73 -1.37 33.35
N PRO A 313 3.61 -1.36 34.11
CA PRO A 313 3.53 -0.61 35.35
C PRO A 313 4.43 -1.27 36.42
N LEU A 314 5.37 -0.49 36.94
CA LEU A 314 6.25 -0.87 38.04
C LEU A 314 5.98 0.06 39.24
N ASN A 315 6.55 -0.24 40.40
CA ASN A 315 6.32 0.59 41.58
C ASN A 315 6.98 1.98 41.40
N GLY A 316 6.16 3.02 41.21
CA GLY A 316 6.59 4.42 41.10
C GLY A 316 6.86 4.93 39.68
N PHE A 317 6.85 4.06 38.66
CA PHE A 317 7.01 4.47 37.25
C PHE A 317 6.43 3.43 36.28
N ILE A 318 6.19 3.84 35.04
CA ILE A 318 5.77 2.95 33.95
C ILE A 318 6.92 2.84 32.95
N LEU A 319 7.41 1.63 32.73
CA LEU A 319 8.34 1.33 31.63
C LEU A 319 7.54 1.16 30.34
N ILE A 320 7.98 1.83 29.27
CA ILE A 320 7.39 1.74 27.94
C ILE A 320 8.41 1.07 27.02
N LEU A 321 8.06 -0.09 26.49
CA LEU A 321 8.91 -0.83 25.57
C LEU A 321 9.06 -0.09 24.23
N PRO A 322 10.22 -0.17 23.57
CA PRO A 322 10.41 0.41 22.25
C PRO A 322 9.77 -0.43 21.15
N ASN A 323 9.68 0.13 19.97
CA ASN A 323 9.48 -0.62 18.74
C ASN A 323 10.84 -0.98 18.11
N PHE A 324 10.83 -1.96 17.21
CA PHE A 324 12.03 -2.46 16.57
C PHE A 324 11.89 -2.44 15.06
N SER A 325 12.95 -2.07 14.37
CA SER A 325 13.07 -2.30 12.93
C SER A 325 14.48 -2.64 12.53
N ALA A 326 14.61 -3.39 11.44
CA ALA A 326 15.89 -3.84 10.92
C ALA A 326 15.90 -3.85 9.40
N TRP A 327 17.05 -3.50 8.83
CA TRP A 327 17.38 -3.65 7.42
C TRP A 327 18.56 -4.60 7.33
N ILE A 328 18.42 -5.68 6.57
CA ILE A 328 19.46 -6.68 6.34
C ILE A 328 19.71 -6.74 4.84
N TYR A 329 20.90 -6.34 4.42
CA TYR A 329 21.28 -6.33 3.03
C TYR A 329 21.88 -7.68 2.64
N THR A 330 21.70 -8.07 1.38
CA THR A 330 22.20 -9.36 0.87
C THR A 330 23.73 -9.47 0.87
N ASN A 331 24.44 -8.34 0.95
CA ASN A 331 25.89 -8.27 1.05
C ASN A 331 26.41 -8.34 2.52
N GLY A 332 25.52 -8.50 3.50
CA GLY A 332 25.86 -8.60 4.92
C GLY A 332 25.91 -7.27 5.68
N ASP A 333 25.64 -6.15 5.00
CA ASP A 333 25.42 -4.86 5.67
C ASP A 333 24.06 -4.86 6.38
N PHE A 334 23.89 -3.98 7.36
CA PHE A 334 22.67 -3.96 8.15
C PHE A 334 22.44 -2.64 8.87
N ARG A 335 21.19 -2.40 9.28
CA ARG A 335 20.81 -1.36 10.24
C ARG A 335 19.79 -1.94 11.20
N ILE A 336 19.93 -1.65 12.48
CA ILE A 336 18.97 -2.03 13.52
C ILE A 336 18.60 -0.76 14.28
N ASN A 337 17.31 -0.50 14.38
CA ASN A 337 16.75 0.58 15.17
C ASN A 337 16.03 0.01 16.39
N VAL A 338 16.27 0.61 17.55
CA VAL A 338 15.59 0.32 18.81
C VAL A 338 15.00 1.62 19.32
N GLY A 339 13.69 1.79 19.09
CA GLY A 339 12.96 2.97 19.49
C GLY A 339 13.48 4.28 18.88
N TRP A 340 14.10 4.18 17.71
CA TRP A 340 14.59 5.30 16.91
C TRP A 340 13.70 5.50 15.67
N PRO A 341 13.43 6.75 15.24
CA PRO A 341 13.85 8.02 15.85
C PRO A 341 13.16 8.31 17.19
N LEU A 342 13.69 9.30 17.92
CA LEU A 342 13.17 9.69 19.23
C LEU A 342 11.72 10.16 19.12
N GLY A 343 10.80 9.51 19.84
CA GLY A 343 9.37 9.74 19.68
C GLY A 343 8.53 8.68 20.41
N ASP A 344 7.32 8.44 19.91
CA ASP A 344 6.39 7.48 20.53
C ASP A 344 6.86 6.03 20.42
N ASN A 345 7.79 5.75 19.51
CA ASN A 345 8.38 4.43 19.30
C ASN A 345 9.54 4.15 20.26
N SER A 346 9.99 5.16 21.01
CA SER A 346 11.15 5.08 21.90
C SER A 346 10.91 4.25 23.16
N ILE A 347 12.01 3.82 23.79
CA ILE A 347 12.02 3.34 25.17
C ILE A 347 11.52 4.51 26.03
N GLY A 348 10.58 4.27 26.92
CA GLY A 348 10.00 5.33 27.76
C GLY A 348 10.01 4.99 29.23
N ILE A 349 10.19 6.00 30.07
CA ILE A 349 10.00 5.92 31.52
C ILE A 349 9.06 7.06 31.90
N GLN A 350 7.86 6.71 32.35
CA GLN A 350 6.86 7.68 32.79
C GLN A 350 6.76 7.70 34.32
N MET A 351 6.90 8.88 34.91
CA MET A 351 6.81 9.15 36.34
C MET A 351 5.91 10.38 36.57
N ASP A 352 4.64 10.14 36.89
CA ASP A 352 3.65 11.22 37.06
C ASP A 352 3.61 12.15 35.83
N VAL A 353 3.93 13.43 35.99
CA VAL A 353 3.97 14.45 34.92
C VAL A 353 5.22 14.36 34.05
N LEU A 354 6.24 13.59 34.46
CA LEU A 354 7.52 13.45 33.77
C LEU A 354 7.52 12.24 32.83
N MET A 355 8.12 12.42 31.66
CA MET A 355 8.28 11.40 30.65
C MET A 355 9.71 11.46 30.07
N GLY A 356 10.52 10.47 30.40
CA GLY A 356 11.81 10.22 29.77
C GLY A 356 11.64 9.31 28.55
N ARG A 357 12.34 9.60 27.46
CA ARG A 357 12.39 8.76 26.25
C ARG A 357 13.82 8.57 25.79
N GLY A 358 14.11 7.40 25.23
CA GLY A 358 15.40 7.08 24.66
C GLY A 358 15.30 6.11 23.50
N GLY A 359 16.14 6.30 22.50
CA GLY A 359 16.21 5.45 21.33
C GLY A 359 17.61 5.46 20.74
N PHE A 360 17.96 4.41 20.01
CA PHE A 360 19.24 4.32 19.32
C PHE A 360 19.15 3.48 18.07
N TYR A 361 20.13 3.62 17.19
CA TYR A 361 20.37 2.71 16.09
C TYR A 361 21.85 2.40 15.95
N PHE A 362 22.13 1.27 15.32
CA PHE A 362 23.46 0.87 14.91
C PHE A 362 23.38 0.24 13.52
N ALA A 363 24.35 0.55 12.67
CA ALA A 363 24.38 0.11 11.29
C ALA A 363 25.80 -0.13 10.81
N ARG A 364 25.93 -1.10 9.90
CA ARG A 364 27.03 -1.20 8.95
C ARG A 364 26.47 -0.75 7.60
N LEU A 365 26.94 0.39 7.11
CA LEU A 365 26.47 0.96 5.85
C LEU A 365 27.18 0.33 4.65
N ARG A 366 26.59 0.51 3.47
CA ARG A 366 27.11 -0.04 2.23
C ARG A 366 28.36 0.73 1.82
N THR A 367 29.25 0.05 1.13
CA THR A 367 30.42 0.71 0.49
C THR A 367 30.01 1.81 -0.51
N GLY A 368 28.80 1.77 -1.06
CA GLY A 368 28.28 2.87 -1.91
C GLY A 368 27.80 4.10 -1.15
N ASP A 369 27.72 4.03 0.18
CA ASP A 369 27.34 5.14 1.05
C ASP A 369 28.59 5.89 1.57
N ASP A 370 29.62 6.02 0.72
CA ASP A 370 30.93 6.57 1.06
C ASP A 370 30.78 7.95 1.73
N PRO A 371 31.36 8.15 2.93
CA PRO A 371 31.28 9.43 3.62
C PRO A 371 32.16 10.49 2.94
N GLY A 372 31.51 11.52 2.40
CA GLY A 372 32.14 12.73 1.86
C GLY A 372 31.81 13.01 0.40
N ALA A 373 32.14 14.22 -0.07
CA ALA A 373 31.93 14.67 -1.45
C ALA A 373 32.93 14.08 -2.48
N LEU A 374 33.80 13.15 -2.07
CA LEU A 374 34.89 12.61 -2.89
C LEU A 374 34.65 11.11 -3.18
N PRO A 375 34.03 10.76 -4.33
CA PRO A 375 33.65 9.38 -4.67
C PRO A 375 34.84 8.45 -5.00
N SER A 376 36.06 8.81 -4.65
CA SER A 376 37.29 8.11 -5.03
C SER A 376 37.91 7.26 -3.91
N VAL A 377 37.37 7.29 -2.70
CA VAL A 377 37.92 6.56 -1.55
C VAL A 377 36.96 5.45 -1.16
N ASN A 378 37.36 4.20 -1.36
CA ASN A 378 36.58 3.02 -0.97
C ASN A 378 36.64 2.84 0.55
N TYR A 379 35.55 3.16 1.26
CA TYR A 379 35.40 2.87 2.67
C TYR A 379 34.68 1.53 2.90
N ASN A 380 35.35 0.62 3.61
CA ASN A 380 34.78 -0.67 3.99
C ASN A 380 35.52 -1.23 5.23
N PRO A 381 34.87 -1.39 6.39
CA PRO A 381 33.45 -1.11 6.65
C PRO A 381 33.17 0.38 6.91
N ILE A 382 31.90 0.76 6.81
CA ILE A 382 31.37 2.02 7.33
C ILE A 382 30.40 1.66 8.45
N LEU A 383 30.64 2.15 9.66
CA LEU A 383 29.76 1.96 10.81
C LEU A 383 29.05 3.26 11.12
N ALA A 384 27.73 3.22 11.24
CA ALA A 384 26.92 4.35 11.65
C ALA A 384 26.14 4.02 12.91
N PHE A 385 25.94 5.02 13.75
CA PHE A 385 25.15 4.88 14.96
C PHE A 385 24.48 6.19 15.31
N GLY A 386 23.42 6.10 16.10
CA GLY A 386 22.81 7.28 16.68
C GLY A 386 22.12 6.94 17.98
N ILE A 387 22.08 7.90 18.89
CA ILE A 387 21.41 7.83 20.17
C ILE A 387 20.66 9.13 20.41
N GLY A 388 19.49 9.02 21.02
CA GLY A 388 18.63 10.14 21.34
C GLY A 388 18.02 9.95 22.70
N LEU A 389 17.95 11.03 23.46
CA LEU A 389 17.33 11.09 24.77
C LEU A 389 16.46 12.33 24.85
N SER A 390 15.29 12.23 25.48
CA SER A 390 14.50 13.39 25.85
C SER A 390 13.88 13.23 27.21
N VAL A 391 13.69 14.34 27.90
CA VAL A 391 12.87 14.43 29.11
C VAL A 391 11.83 15.51 28.87
N SER A 392 10.57 15.17 29.11
CA SER A 392 9.45 16.09 28.99
C SER A 392 8.61 16.09 30.25
N ALA A 393 7.99 17.23 30.53
CA ALA A 393 7.03 17.43 31.60
C ALA A 393 5.77 18.02 30.97
N SER A 394 4.61 17.44 31.28
CA SER A 394 3.33 17.96 30.76
C SER A 394 2.29 18.04 31.85
N VAL A 395 1.61 19.18 31.95
CA VAL A 395 0.49 19.41 32.85
C VAL A 395 -0.70 19.93 32.06
N SER A 396 -1.90 19.52 32.46
CA SER A 396 -3.15 20.00 31.88
C SER A 396 -4.13 20.32 33.00
N ALA A 397 -4.96 21.34 32.77
CA ALA A 397 -5.98 21.79 33.69
C ALA A 397 -7.26 22.11 32.93
N ASP A 398 -8.37 21.57 33.41
CA ASP A 398 -9.70 21.82 32.88
C ASP A 398 -10.55 22.57 33.91
N ALA A 399 -11.16 23.66 33.47
CA ALA A 399 -12.02 24.52 34.28
C ALA A 399 -13.31 24.87 33.50
N GLY A 400 -14.29 23.97 33.54
CA GLY A 400 -15.59 24.16 32.89
C GLY A 400 -15.49 24.16 31.37
N VAL A 401 -15.69 25.33 30.75
CA VAL A 401 -15.58 25.52 29.29
C VAL A 401 -14.14 25.78 28.83
N LEU A 402 -13.21 25.97 29.75
CA LEU A 402 -11.81 26.28 29.47
C LEU A 402 -10.94 25.05 29.73
N SER A 403 -10.04 24.75 28.79
CA SER A 403 -8.93 23.81 28.98
C SER A 403 -7.60 24.49 28.68
N ALA A 404 -6.57 24.13 29.42
CA ALA A 404 -5.21 24.60 29.18
C ALA A 404 -4.20 23.48 29.42
N SER A 405 -3.13 23.45 28.63
CA SER A 405 -2.03 22.52 28.81
C SER A 405 -0.69 23.20 28.55
N LEU A 406 0.30 22.86 29.37
CA LEU A 406 1.70 23.25 29.19
C LEU A 406 2.55 22.00 29.08
N SER A 407 3.36 21.92 28.02
CA SER A 407 4.36 20.89 27.83
C SER A 407 5.73 21.54 27.66
N VAL A 408 6.73 21.00 28.35
CA VAL A 408 8.15 21.39 28.21
C VAL A 408 8.93 20.13 27.93
N SER A 409 9.78 20.15 26.91
CA SER A 409 10.61 19.03 26.50
C SER A 409 12.04 19.50 26.23
N VAL A 410 13.01 18.76 26.76
CA VAL A 410 14.43 18.89 26.41
C VAL A 410 14.86 17.60 25.76
N SER A 411 15.55 17.68 24.63
CA SER A 411 16.06 16.53 23.89
C SER A 411 17.51 16.73 23.50
N ALA A 412 18.26 15.64 23.42
CA ALA A 412 19.58 15.61 22.82
C ALA A 412 19.70 14.37 21.94
N THR A 413 20.22 14.54 20.73
CA THR A 413 20.55 13.45 19.82
C THR A 413 22.01 13.56 19.41
N LEU A 414 22.69 12.42 19.30
CA LEU A 414 24.03 12.32 18.75
C LEU A 414 24.01 11.22 17.68
N GLN A 415 24.51 11.54 16.50
CA GLN A 415 24.69 10.62 15.39
C GLN A 415 26.16 10.62 14.99
N GLY A 416 26.64 9.47 14.54
CA GLY A 416 28.04 9.25 14.21
C GLY A 416 28.20 8.27 13.07
N LEU A 417 29.27 8.46 12.31
CA LEU A 417 29.74 7.59 11.25
C LEU A 417 31.26 7.45 11.40
N LEU A 418 31.72 6.22 11.36
CA LEU A 418 33.13 5.84 11.37
C LEU A 418 33.41 4.99 10.13
N ALA A 419 34.48 5.29 9.41
CA ALA A 419 34.80 4.63 8.17
C ALA A 419 36.29 4.31 8.06
N TRP A 420 36.59 3.12 7.56
CA TRP A 420 37.95 2.62 7.35
C TRP A 420 38.19 2.40 5.87
N LYS A 421 39.36 2.78 5.37
CA LYS A 421 39.73 2.56 3.97
C LYS A 421 39.87 1.06 3.72
N GLY A 422 39.11 0.55 2.75
CA GLY A 422 39.20 -0.84 2.33
C GLY A 422 40.58 -1.19 1.77
N THR A 423 40.86 -2.49 1.65
CA THR A 423 42.11 -2.94 1.03
C THR A 423 42.10 -2.66 -0.48
N GLN A 424 43.27 -2.57 -1.09
CA GLN A 424 43.43 -2.41 -2.55
C GLN A 424 42.74 -3.53 -3.37
N SER A 425 42.44 -4.67 -2.73
CA SER A 425 41.71 -5.81 -3.30
C SER A 425 40.20 -5.78 -3.03
N GLY A 426 39.65 -4.71 -2.46
CA GLY A 426 38.22 -4.55 -2.14
C GLY A 426 37.75 -5.23 -0.85
N GLY A 427 38.68 -5.69 0.00
CA GLY A 427 38.38 -6.32 1.28
C GLY A 427 38.10 -5.31 2.40
N SER A 428 37.38 -5.74 3.43
CA SER A 428 37.12 -4.93 4.63
C SER A 428 38.40 -4.73 5.46
N ALA A 429 38.64 -3.50 5.88
CA ALA A 429 39.66 -3.18 6.88
C ALA A 429 39.24 -3.64 8.29
N SER A 430 40.23 -3.75 9.19
CA SER A 430 39.97 -4.12 10.58
C SER A 430 39.40 -2.94 11.37
N ILE A 431 38.25 -3.14 12.01
CA ILE A 431 37.63 -2.14 12.91
C ILE A 431 38.45 -1.85 14.17
N ALA A 432 39.51 -2.63 14.43
CA ALA A 432 40.41 -2.42 15.55
C ALA A 432 41.44 -1.31 15.29
N SER A 433 41.62 -0.86 14.03
CA SER A 433 42.47 0.28 13.73
C SER A 433 41.73 1.60 13.90
N ILE A 434 42.47 2.70 13.96
CA ILE A 434 41.88 4.05 13.99
C ILE A 434 41.09 4.27 12.68
N PRO A 435 39.86 4.82 12.73
CA PRO A 435 39.10 5.16 11.53
C PRO A 435 39.83 6.18 10.65
N ASP A 436 39.78 5.98 9.34
CA ASP A 436 40.35 6.90 8.34
C ASP A 436 39.47 8.14 8.10
N HIS A 437 38.17 7.99 8.35
CA HIS A 437 37.19 9.07 8.25
C HIS A 437 36.14 8.91 9.35
N TYR A 438 35.71 10.03 9.89
CA TYR A 438 34.61 10.10 10.83
C TYR A 438 33.79 11.37 10.61
N TRP A 439 32.50 11.24 10.88
CA TRP A 439 31.52 12.32 10.90
C TRP A 439 30.65 12.17 12.14
N PHE A 440 30.39 13.26 12.84
CA PHE A 440 29.47 13.28 13.97
C PHE A 440 28.61 14.51 13.92
N ALA A 441 27.34 14.35 14.27
CA ALA A 441 26.39 15.44 14.43
C ALA A 441 25.60 15.27 15.71
N GLY A 442 25.54 16.31 16.51
CA GLY A 442 24.74 16.40 17.72
C GLY A 442 23.73 17.54 17.63
N THR A 443 22.54 17.32 18.15
CA THR A 443 21.49 18.33 18.27
C THR A 443 20.98 18.33 19.70
N ALA A 444 20.93 19.50 20.33
CA ALA A 444 20.24 19.71 21.60
C ALA A 444 19.04 20.64 21.35
N GLY A 445 17.87 20.22 21.80
CA GLY A 445 16.60 20.92 21.57
C GLY A 445 15.86 21.20 22.86
N LEU A 446 15.22 22.36 22.92
CA LEU A 446 14.20 22.74 23.89
C LEU A 446 12.91 23.01 23.13
N SER A 447 11.80 22.41 23.54
CA SER A 447 10.47 22.68 23.01
C SER A 447 9.51 22.98 24.14
N ILE A 448 8.75 24.06 24.00
CA ILE A 448 7.68 24.46 24.93
C ILE A 448 6.42 24.62 24.11
N LEU A 449 5.34 23.97 24.55
CA LEU A 449 4.04 24.02 23.91
C LEU A 449 2.99 24.42 24.94
N LEU A 450 2.43 25.61 24.76
CA LEU A 450 1.30 26.10 25.53
C LEU A 450 0.06 26.05 24.64
N GLN A 451 -0.97 25.35 25.11
CA GLN A 451 -2.27 25.30 24.43
C GLN A 451 -3.36 25.73 25.39
N GLY A 452 -4.31 26.50 24.88
CA GLY A 452 -5.51 26.89 25.59
C GLY A 452 -6.70 26.77 24.66
N SER A 453 -7.82 26.27 25.16
CA SER A 453 -9.06 26.24 24.41
C SER A 453 -10.25 26.67 25.26
N VAL A 454 -11.19 27.34 24.62
CA VAL A 454 -12.49 27.66 25.20
C VAL A 454 -13.56 27.08 24.29
N ASN A 455 -14.36 26.18 24.85
CA ASN A 455 -15.41 25.48 24.16
C ASN A 455 -16.77 25.94 24.67
N PHE A 456 -17.32 27.00 24.08
CA PHE A 456 -18.73 27.27 24.18
C PHE A 456 -19.48 26.36 23.21
N VAL A 457 -20.66 25.87 23.61
CA VAL A 457 -21.50 24.97 22.78
C VAL A 457 -21.66 25.44 21.33
N VAL A 458 -21.64 26.76 21.09
CA VAL A 458 -21.80 27.39 19.77
C VAL A 458 -20.48 27.90 19.17
N ILE A 459 -19.50 28.25 20.00
CA ILE A 459 -18.25 28.91 19.58
C ILE A 459 -17.07 28.20 20.25
N LYS A 460 -16.18 27.64 19.44
CA LYS A 460 -14.92 27.06 19.91
C LYS A 460 -13.78 27.98 19.50
N ALA A 461 -12.96 28.36 20.47
CA ALA A 461 -11.71 29.08 20.23
C ALA A 461 -10.55 28.27 20.79
N SER A 462 -9.44 28.21 20.06
CA SER A 462 -8.19 27.63 20.55
C SER A 462 -7.02 28.53 20.20
N ILE A 463 -6.05 28.56 21.10
CA ILE A 463 -4.76 29.19 20.90
C ILE A 463 -3.67 28.18 21.21
N SER A 464 -2.64 28.17 20.37
CA SER A 464 -1.45 27.35 20.53
C SER A 464 -0.24 28.24 20.34
N VAL A 465 0.67 28.22 21.30
CA VAL A 465 1.96 28.89 21.25
C VAL A 465 3.03 27.82 21.41
N SER A 466 3.90 27.68 20.42
CA SER A 466 5.07 26.82 20.49
C SER A 466 6.35 27.63 20.38
N LEU A 467 7.28 27.36 21.29
CA LEU A 467 8.66 27.84 21.24
C LEU A 467 9.56 26.62 21.06
N THR A 468 10.43 26.67 20.07
CA THR A 468 11.45 25.64 19.86
C THR A 468 12.81 26.32 19.71
N ALA A 469 13.81 25.85 20.45
CA ALA A 469 15.19 26.30 20.33
C ALA A 469 16.09 25.08 20.13
N ASN A 470 16.95 25.11 19.12
CA ASN A 470 17.87 24.03 18.80
C ASN A 470 19.30 24.56 18.70
N VAL A 471 20.26 23.75 19.14
CA VAL A 471 21.68 23.93 18.91
C VAL A 471 22.21 22.67 18.24
N ASP A 472 22.74 22.84 17.04
CA ASP A 472 23.31 21.79 16.22
C ASP A 472 24.82 21.95 16.15
N VAL A 473 25.55 20.85 16.31
CA VAL A 473 27.00 20.79 16.17
C VAL A 473 27.34 19.63 15.25
N ALA A 474 28.09 19.88 14.17
CA ALA A 474 28.57 18.83 13.29
C ALA A 474 30.08 18.98 13.05
N PHE A 475 30.80 17.87 13.04
CA PHE A 475 32.21 17.84 12.68
C PHE A 475 32.53 16.62 11.83
N GLU A 476 33.41 16.82 10.86
CA GLU A 476 33.78 15.83 9.85
C GLU A 476 35.29 15.90 9.58
N THR A 477 35.87 14.76 9.24
CA THR A 477 37.29 14.68 8.88
C THR A 477 37.59 15.54 7.65
N GLY A 478 38.49 16.52 7.81
CA GLY A 478 38.90 17.41 6.72
C GLY A 478 38.01 18.64 6.51
N TYR A 479 36.97 18.83 7.33
CA TYR A 479 36.09 20.00 7.27
C TYR A 479 36.09 20.78 8.60
N SER A 480 35.64 22.03 8.53
CA SER A 480 35.47 22.87 9.74
C SER A 480 34.23 22.43 10.52
N THR A 481 34.31 22.47 11.86
CA THR A 481 33.15 22.24 12.73
C THR A 481 32.07 23.29 12.45
N LEU A 482 30.85 22.83 12.17
CA LEU A 482 29.68 23.67 12.02
C LEU A 482 28.94 23.73 13.36
N ILE A 483 28.64 24.93 13.82
CA ILE A 483 27.76 25.17 14.97
C ILE A 483 26.63 26.07 14.49
N ALA A 484 25.40 25.60 14.59
CA ALA A 484 24.20 26.35 14.25
C ALA A 484 23.29 26.43 15.47
N ALA A 485 22.64 27.57 15.65
CA ALA A 485 21.62 27.75 16.65
C ALA A 485 20.39 28.36 15.98
N SER A 486 19.22 27.84 16.31
CA SER A 486 17.95 28.34 15.81
C SER A 486 16.94 28.45 16.94
N ALA A 487 16.07 29.45 16.85
CA ALA A 487 14.94 29.61 17.74
C ALA A 487 13.73 30.03 16.91
N THR A 488 12.62 29.32 17.09
CA THR A 488 11.37 29.54 16.36
C THR A 488 10.24 29.71 17.35
N VAL A 489 9.38 30.69 17.10
CA VAL A 489 8.14 30.92 17.84
C VAL A 489 7.00 30.86 16.84
N ASP A 490 6.08 29.94 17.06
CA ASP A 490 4.87 29.80 16.27
C ASP A 490 3.65 30.05 17.14
N VAL A 491 2.75 30.91 16.64
CA VAL A 491 1.49 31.23 17.29
C VAL A 491 0.37 30.92 16.32
N SER A 492 -0.54 30.05 16.74
CA SER A 492 -1.73 29.68 15.99
C SER A 492 -2.97 29.95 16.82
N ALA A 493 -3.96 30.61 16.21
CA ALA A 493 -5.26 30.85 16.80
C ALA A 493 -6.34 30.38 15.83
N SER A 494 -7.32 29.62 16.34
CA SER A 494 -8.45 29.11 15.56
C SER A 494 -9.75 29.46 16.25
N VAL A 495 -10.73 29.90 15.46
CA VAL A 495 -12.10 30.15 15.92
C VAL A 495 -13.06 29.43 14.98
N ASN A 496 -13.87 28.53 15.53
CA ASN A 496 -14.89 27.80 14.81
C ASN A 496 -16.27 28.16 15.38
N ALA A 497 -17.14 28.74 14.55
CA ALA A 497 -18.51 29.07 14.91
C ALA A 497 -19.49 28.23 14.09
N CYS A 498 -20.39 27.50 14.77
CA CYS A 498 -21.42 26.72 14.11
C CYS A 498 -22.70 27.54 13.99
N TRP A 499 -23.03 28.03 12.81
CA TRP A 499 -24.28 28.77 12.56
C TRP A 499 -25.42 27.80 12.22
N ARG A 500 -26.45 27.76 13.07
CA ARG A 500 -27.71 27.07 12.75
C ARG A 500 -28.61 28.04 11.99
N ARG A 501 -28.88 27.76 10.71
CA ARG A 501 -29.82 28.55 9.88
C ARG A 501 -31.25 28.38 10.43
N THR A 502 -31.70 29.30 11.27
CA THR A 502 -33.13 29.41 11.62
C THR A 502 -33.87 30.04 10.43
N GLY A 503 -34.71 29.25 9.78
CA GLY A 503 -35.55 29.70 8.68
C GLY A 503 -36.52 30.78 9.14
N TRP A 504 -36.42 31.97 8.55
CA TRP A 504 -37.39 33.03 8.70
C TRP A 504 -38.67 32.61 7.97
N LYS A 505 -39.72 32.22 8.70
CA LYS A 505 -41.06 32.16 8.12
C LYS A 505 -41.53 33.61 7.92
N ARG A 506 -41.60 34.05 6.67
CA ARG A 506 -42.40 35.23 6.30
C ARG A 506 -43.84 34.95 6.74
N THR A 507 -44.34 35.74 7.67
CA THR A 507 -45.77 35.95 7.88
C THR A 507 -46.05 37.36 7.37
N GLY A 508 -47.00 37.47 6.44
CA GLY A 508 -47.30 38.66 5.65
C GLY A 508 -47.15 38.37 4.17
#